data_AF-A0A553SQR7-F1
#
_entry.id   AF-A0A553SQR7-F1
#
_cell.length_a   1.000
_cell.length_b   1.000
_cell.length_c   1.000
_cell.angle_alpha   90.00
_cell.angle_beta   90.00
_cell.angle_gamma   90.00
#
_symmetry.space_group_name_H-M   'P 1'
#
loop_
_entity.id
_entity.type
_entity.pdbx_description
1 polymer ?
#
loop_
_entity_poly.entity_id
_entity_poly.type
_entity_poly.pdbx_seq_one_letter_code
_entity_poly.pdbx_strand_id
1 'polypeptide(L)'
;MSKQKPLKSVKYILNFFPFLKGYIEENNKLPKGTLSEKEKIFLKMIKFFQMPGETGFNYQLIYLHLKNEEVVIAHKAMDIFAKYDSYMIRKPTIIMTRKQ
;
A
#
# COMPACT_ATOMS: atom_id res chain seq x y z
N MET A 1 5.47 -20.35 7.25
CA MET A 1 4.95 -19.05 6.74
C MET A 1 5.56 -18.80 5.36
N SER A 2 4.73 -18.80 4.32
CA SER A 2 5.20 -18.59 2.93
C SER A 2 5.73 -17.16 2.80
N LYS A 3 6.99 -16.99 2.35
CA LYS A 3 7.56 -15.70 1.99
C LYS A 3 6.81 -15.19 0.74
N GLN A 4 5.66 -14.57 0.93
CA GLN A 4 4.93 -13.91 -0.16
C GLN A 4 5.85 -12.86 -0.78
N LYS A 5 6.01 -12.93 -2.10
CA LYS A 5 6.74 -11.93 -2.88
C LYS A 5 6.15 -10.55 -2.59
N PRO A 6 6.96 -9.51 -2.35
CA PRO A 6 6.43 -8.17 -2.11
C PRO A 6 5.61 -7.69 -3.30
N LEU A 7 4.46 -7.08 -3.03
CA LEU A 7 3.56 -6.50 -4.04
C LEU A 7 4.32 -5.50 -4.93
N LYS A 8 3.92 -5.38 -6.21
CA LYS A 8 4.63 -4.50 -7.14
C LYS A 8 4.51 -3.04 -6.72
N SER A 9 3.37 -2.63 -6.19
CA SER A 9 3.11 -1.29 -5.66
C SER A 9 3.99 -0.97 -4.45
N VAL A 10 4.14 -1.93 -3.53
CA VAL A 10 5.00 -1.81 -2.36
C VAL A 10 6.47 -1.73 -2.78
N LYS A 11 6.91 -2.60 -3.70
CA LYS A 11 8.26 -2.54 -4.26
C LYS A 11 8.54 -1.19 -4.93
N TYR A 12 7.55 -0.65 -5.65
CA TYR A 12 7.68 0.66 -6.28
C TYR A 12 7.92 1.77 -5.26
N ILE A 13 7.13 1.84 -4.18
CA ILE A 13 7.34 2.84 -3.12
C ILE A 13 8.71 2.66 -2.46
N LEU A 14 9.12 1.42 -2.18
CA LEU A 14 10.41 1.12 -1.55
C LEU A 14 11.63 1.48 -2.42
N ASN A 15 11.48 1.63 -3.74
CA ASN A 15 12.57 2.14 -4.57
C ASN A 15 12.88 3.62 -4.29
N PHE A 16 11.87 4.40 -3.89
CA PHE A 16 12.02 5.82 -3.53
C PHE A 16 12.27 6.01 -2.03
N PHE A 17 11.66 5.17 -1.19
CA PHE A 17 11.75 5.24 0.27
C PHE A 17 12.23 3.89 0.85
N PRO A 18 13.48 3.47 0.57
CA PRO A 18 13.97 2.13 0.94
C PRO A 18 14.00 1.90 2.46
N PHE A 19 14.19 2.97 3.25
CA PHE A 19 14.18 2.90 4.72
C PHE A 19 12.81 2.51 5.29
N LEU A 20 11.70 2.71 4.55
CA LEU A 20 10.38 2.25 4.98
C LEU A 20 10.29 0.73 5.12
N LYS A 21 11.19 -0.03 4.48
CA LYS A 21 11.26 -1.49 4.62
C LYS A 21 11.38 -1.93 6.09
N GLY A 22 12.18 -1.21 6.89
CA GLY A 22 12.34 -1.49 8.32
C GLY A 22 11.09 -1.24 9.16
N TYR A 23 10.10 -0.50 8.64
CA TYR A 23 8.82 -0.25 9.30
C TYR A 23 7.73 -1.25 8.88
N ILE A 24 7.97 -2.06 7.85
CA ILE A 24 7.03 -3.06 7.32
C ILE A 24 7.30 -4.43 7.94
N GLU A 25 8.58 -4.77 8.17
CA GLU A 25 8.96 -6.04 8.77
C GLU A 25 8.66 -6.00 10.29
N GLU A 26 7.54 -6.61 10.69
CA GLU A 26 7.16 -6.76 12.09
C GLU A 26 8.22 -7.54 12.86
N ASN A 27 9.07 -6.80 13.58
CA ASN A 27 9.82 -7.29 14.73
C ASN A 27 10.28 -6.11 15.58
N ASN A 28 9.33 -5.41 16.23
CA ASN A 28 9.45 -4.65 17.50
C ASN A 28 10.68 -3.77 17.79
N LYS A 29 11.57 -3.55 16.84
CA LYS A 29 12.65 -2.59 16.89
C LYS A 29 12.22 -1.48 15.96
N LEU A 30 11.30 -0.64 16.46
CA LEU A 30 11.01 0.64 15.81
C LEU A 30 12.36 1.28 15.44
N PRO A 31 12.65 1.53 14.16
CA PRO A 31 13.80 2.35 13.81
C PRO A 31 13.67 3.67 14.60
N LYS A 32 14.75 4.03 15.30
CA LYS A 32 14.86 5.13 16.27
C LYS A 32 14.60 6.54 15.68
N GLY A 33 14.06 6.64 14.47
CA GLY A 33 13.80 7.88 13.76
C GLY A 33 12.31 8.24 13.74
N THR A 34 12.01 9.50 13.98
CA THR A 34 10.67 10.07 13.77
C THR A 34 10.41 10.13 12.27
N LEU A 35 9.43 9.37 11.79
CA LEU A 35 8.94 9.51 10.41
C LEU A 35 8.38 10.91 10.20
N SER A 36 8.76 11.55 9.10
CA SER A 36 8.11 12.75 8.60
C SER A 36 6.67 12.44 8.14
N GLU A 37 5.84 13.48 8.03
CA GLU A 37 4.42 13.32 7.64
C GLU A 37 4.25 12.61 6.29
N LYS A 38 5.08 12.94 5.31
CA LYS A 38 5.07 12.26 4.00
C LYS A 38 5.37 10.76 4.11
N GLU A 39 6.34 10.39 4.94
CA GLU A 39 6.74 9.00 5.11
C GLU A 39 5.67 8.20 5.83
N LYS A 40 4.99 8.82 6.80
CA LYS A 40 3.80 8.22 7.44
C LYS A 40 2.71 7.94 6.41
N ILE A 41 2.50 8.83 5.44
CA ILE A 41 1.51 8.62 4.37
C ILE A 41 1.91 7.45 3.48
N PHE A 42 3.16 7.39 3.01
CA PHE A 42 3.62 6.25 2.22
C PHE A 42 3.56 4.94 3.01
N LEU A 43 3.85 4.95 4.32
CA LEU A 43 3.69 3.77 5.16
C LEU A 43 2.21 3.33 5.27
N LYS A 44 1.28 4.29 5.43
CA LYS A 44 -0.17 4.00 5.40
C LYS A 44 -0.59 3.41 4.05
N MET A 45 -0.08 3.93 2.93
CA MET A 45 -0.34 3.37 1.59
C MET A 45 0.18 1.94 1.47
N ILE A 46 1.40 1.66 1.95
CA ILE A 46 1.96 0.32 1.92
C ILE A 46 1.10 -0.66 2.72
N LYS A 47 0.69 -0.29 3.93
CA LYS A 47 -0.21 -1.13 4.75
C LYS A 47 -1.54 -1.38 4.05
N PHE A 48 -2.12 -0.34 3.45
CA PHE A 48 -3.31 -0.48 2.62
C PHE A 48 -3.11 -1.47 1.46
N PHE A 49 -2.00 -1.39 0.73
CA PHE A 49 -1.72 -2.33 -0.36
C PHE A 49 -1.57 -3.76 0.12
N GLN A 50 -0.95 -3.97 1.28
CA GLN A 50 -0.79 -5.30 1.85
C GLN A 50 -2.11 -5.93 2.31
N MET A 51 -3.02 -5.11 2.87
CA MET A 51 -4.29 -5.57 3.46
C MET A 51 -5.46 -4.63 3.11
N PRO A 52 -5.87 -4.53 1.84
CA PRO A 52 -6.85 -3.53 1.38
C PRO A 52 -8.27 -3.75 1.90
N GLY A 53 -8.57 -4.94 2.42
CA GLY A 53 -9.86 -5.26 3.06
C GLY A 53 -9.94 -4.90 4.55
N GLU A 54 -8.80 -4.70 5.21
CA GLU A 54 -8.72 -4.47 6.66
C GLU A 54 -8.24 -3.05 6.98
N THR A 55 -7.44 -2.47 6.10
CA THR A 55 -6.94 -1.10 6.24
C THR A 55 -7.63 -0.21 5.22
N GLY A 56 -8.18 0.93 5.65
CA GLY A 56 -8.64 1.99 4.75
C GLY A 56 -7.54 3.00 4.45
N PHE A 57 -7.57 3.61 3.26
CA PHE A 57 -6.66 4.71 2.91
C PHE A 57 -7.44 5.93 2.40
N ASN A 58 -7.21 7.10 3.02
CA ASN A 58 -7.80 8.35 2.57
C ASN A 58 -6.92 9.00 1.50
N TYR A 59 -7.38 8.97 0.25
CA TYR A 59 -6.72 9.57 -0.91
C TYR A 59 -6.47 11.08 -0.79
N GLN A 60 -7.28 11.81 -0.02
CA GLN A 60 -7.09 13.24 0.20
C GLN A 60 -5.74 13.53 0.87
N LEU A 61 -5.19 12.59 1.65
CA LEU A 61 -3.89 12.75 2.31
C LEU A 61 -2.75 12.93 1.30
N ILE A 62 -2.86 12.37 0.09
CA ILE A 62 -1.87 12.55 -0.97
C ILE A 62 -1.78 14.03 -1.34
N TYR A 63 -2.91 14.69 -1.59
CA TYR A 63 -2.93 16.07 -2.06
C TYR A 63 -2.70 17.10 -0.95
N LEU A 64 -3.05 16.77 0.30
CA LEU A 64 -2.91 17.69 1.44
C LEU A 64 -1.49 17.76 1.99
N HIS A 65 -0.70 16.70 1.85
CA HIS A 65 0.55 16.56 2.60
C HIS A 65 1.77 16.17 1.75
N LEU A 66 1.57 15.70 0.51
CA LEU A 66 2.68 15.38 -0.38
C LEU A 66 2.95 16.54 -1.34
N LYS A 67 4.22 16.73 -1.69
CA LYS A 67 4.65 17.71 -2.71
C LYS A 67 4.63 17.08 -4.11
N ASN A 68 4.69 17.92 -5.15
CA ASN A 68 4.54 17.55 -6.56
C ASN A 68 5.12 16.17 -6.95
N GLU A 69 6.41 15.92 -6.71
CA GLU A 69 7.06 14.64 -7.06
C GLU A 69 6.51 13.46 -6.25
N GLU A 70 6.22 13.68 -4.96
CA GLU A 70 5.68 12.68 -4.04
C GLU A 70 4.23 12.32 -4.40
N VAL A 71 3.43 13.30 -4.86
CA VAL A 71 2.09 13.06 -5.43
C VAL A 71 2.19 12.15 -6.64
N VAL A 72 3.12 12.41 -7.57
CA VAL A 72 3.32 11.57 -8.75
C VAL A 72 3.72 10.14 -8.35
N ILE A 73 4.60 9.99 -7.37
CA ILE A 73 5.00 8.68 -6.83
C ILE A 73 3.78 7.96 -6.23
N ALA A 74 2.97 8.64 -5.41
CA ALA A 74 1.79 8.07 -4.79
C ALA A 74 0.76 7.62 -5.83
N HIS A 75 0.45 8.46 -6.82
CA HIS A 75 -0.44 8.13 -7.93
C HIS A 75 0.05 6.92 -8.71
N LYS A 76 1.34 6.89 -9.07
CA LYS A 76 1.91 5.77 -9.81
C LYS A 76 1.85 4.47 -9.00
N ALA A 77 2.06 4.54 -7.70
CA ALA A 77 1.94 3.38 -6.81
C ALA A 77 0.49 2.86 -6.75
N MET A 78 -0.50 3.75 -6.69
CA MET A 78 -1.92 3.40 -6.77
C MET A 78 -2.28 2.74 -8.11
N ASP A 79 -1.79 3.27 -9.23
CA ASP A 79 -2.03 2.69 -10.55
C ASP A 79 -1.44 1.28 -10.66
N ILE A 80 -0.22 1.10 -10.14
CA ILE A 80 0.43 -0.21 -10.10
C ILE A 80 -0.39 -1.17 -9.23
N PHE A 81 -0.85 -0.70 -8.07
CA PHE A 81 -1.69 -1.50 -7.19
C PHE A 81 -2.98 -1.93 -7.90
N ALA A 82 -3.74 -0.99 -8.46
CA ALA A 82 -4.98 -1.25 -9.17
C ALA A 82 -4.82 -2.16 -10.40
N LYS A 83 -3.69 -2.06 -11.09
CA LYS A 83 -3.45 -2.82 -12.33
C LYS A 83 -2.89 -4.22 -12.07
N TYR A 84 -2.04 -4.39 -11.07
CA TYR A 84 -1.25 -5.60 -10.91
C TYR A 84 -1.45 -6.31 -9.58
N ASP A 85 -1.80 -5.60 -8.51
CA ASP A 85 -1.86 -6.16 -7.16
C ASP A 85 -3.31 -6.27 -6.64
N SER A 86 -4.26 -5.49 -7.17
CA SER A 86 -5.67 -5.48 -6.74
C SER A 86 -6.52 -6.56 -7.40
N TYR A 87 -5.93 -7.50 -8.14
CA TYR A 87 -6.64 -8.64 -8.74
C TYR A 87 -7.36 -9.50 -7.69
N MET A 88 -7.03 -9.36 -6.40
CA MET A 88 -7.76 -10.01 -5.29
C MET A 88 -9.05 -9.30 -4.84
N ILE A 89 -9.35 -8.08 -5.31
CA ILE A 89 -10.58 -7.34 -4.95
C ILE A 89 -11.78 -7.75 -5.83
N ARG A 90 -11.54 -8.52 -6.91
CA ARG A 90 -12.58 -9.01 -7.83
C ARG A 90 -12.61 -10.53 -7.91
N LYS A 91 -12.91 -11.23 -6.82
CA LYS A 91 -13.79 -12.38 -6.96
C LYS A 91 -15.20 -11.83 -6.80
N PRO A 92 -15.96 -11.56 -7.88
CA PRO A 92 -17.38 -11.44 -7.71
C PRO A 92 -17.81 -12.77 -7.10
N THR A 93 -18.32 -12.74 -5.87
CA THR A 93 -19.07 -13.86 -5.32
C THR A 93 -20.35 -13.93 -6.15
N ILE A 94 -20.27 -14.47 -7.37
CA ILE A 94 -21.45 -14.86 -8.11
C ILE A 94 -21.97 -16.09 -7.37
N ILE A 95 -22.75 -15.85 -6.34
CA ILE A 95 -23.64 -16.87 -5.80
C ILE A 95 -24.73 -17.01 -6.88
N MET A 96 -24.54 -17.92 -7.83
CA MET A 96 -25.63 -18.37 -8.68
C MET A 96 -26.57 -19.21 -7.82
N THR A 97 -27.47 -18.58 -7.07
CA THR A 97 -28.68 -19.24 -6.61
C THR A 97 -29.72 -19.17 -7.73
N ARG A 98 -29.61 -20.08 -8.71
CA ARG A 98 -30.81 -20.52 -9.42
C ARG A 98 -31.55 -21.46 -8.48
N LYS A 99 -32.59 -20.96 -7.80
CA LYS A 99 -33.65 -21.84 -7.30
C LYS A 99 -34.32 -22.45 -8.52
N GLN A 100 -34.19 -23.77 -8.67
CA GLN A 100 -35.09 -24.57 -9.48
C GLN A 100 -36.41 -24.75 -8.73
#